data_AF-A0A3C0V7D0-F1
#
_entry.id   AF-A0A3C0V7D0-F1
#
_cell.length_a   1.000
_cell.length_b   1.000
_cell.length_c   1.000
_cell.angle_alpha   90.00
_cell.angle_beta   90.00
_cell.angle_gamma   90.00
#
_symmetry.space_group_name_H-M   'P 1'
#
loop_
_entity.id
_entity.type
_entity.pdbx_description
1 polymer ?
#
loop_
_entity_poly.entity_id
_entity_poly.type
_entity_poly.pdbx_seq_one_letter_code
_entity_poly.pdbx_strand_id
1 'polypeptide(L)'
;MGLFSTIKRIVTGGDAAHKALIRELKQVPKDKLPEALGAGLHNLCLQYAAEFVREELNKPDSPFKNSHKSNFLQEMVIVNYWITDKVLADKKKTIMEHLHNNYFKYFHIKDIETEKDCLLNDRYAVYHLNWDEDIGDHKGFGLKVAENIYGKGNEHPGEIASFWIIFYTASTIKKFEDFRSALKSAKIKI
;
A
#
# COMPACT_ATOMS: atom_id res chain seq x y z
N MET A 1 8.91 -18.93 15.10
CA MET A 1 8.29 -19.03 13.75
C MET A 1 9.32 -18.57 12.73
N GLY A 2 9.69 -19.43 11.76
CA GLY A 2 10.79 -19.16 10.84
C GLY A 2 10.43 -18.23 9.68
N LEU A 3 11.43 -17.52 9.15
CA LEU A 3 11.37 -16.60 8.00
C LEU A 3 10.47 -17.09 6.84
N PHE A 4 10.55 -18.36 6.49
CA PHE A 4 9.76 -19.00 5.44
C PHE A 4 8.25 -19.01 5.69
N SER A 5 7.80 -19.12 6.95
CA SER A 5 6.37 -19.12 7.29
C SER A 5 5.73 -17.73 7.12
N THR A 6 6.48 -16.68 7.43
CA THR A 6 6.12 -15.28 7.20
C THR A 6 6.04 -14.98 5.70
N ILE A 7 7.06 -15.38 4.94
CA ILE A 7 7.10 -15.19 3.48
C ILE A 7 5.90 -15.86 2.82
N LYS A 8 5.60 -17.11 3.19
CA LYS A 8 4.46 -17.85 2.61
C LYS A 8 3.12 -17.17 2.88
N ARG A 9 2.90 -16.65 4.10
CA ARG A 9 1.63 -15.97 4.45
C ARG A 9 1.47 -14.63 3.74
N ILE A 10 2.54 -13.85 3.65
CA ILE A 10 2.59 -12.61 2.87
C ILE A 10 2.26 -12.93 1.40
N VAL A 11 2.74 -14.03 0.83
CA VAL A 11 2.49 -14.37 -0.58
C VAL A 11 1.07 -14.91 -0.83
N THR A 12 0.46 -15.68 0.09
CA THR A 12 -0.81 -16.38 -0.20
C THR A 12 -2.09 -15.68 0.30
N GLY A 13 -2.00 -14.71 1.22
CA GLY A 13 -3.19 -14.12 1.87
C GLY A 13 -4.08 -13.22 1.00
N GLY A 14 -3.60 -12.74 -0.16
CA GLY A 14 -4.31 -11.74 -0.98
C GLY A 14 -5.40 -12.31 -1.91
N ASP A 15 -5.34 -13.59 -2.27
CA ASP A 15 -6.15 -14.16 -3.34
C ASP A 15 -7.66 -14.21 -3.00
N ALA A 16 -8.02 -14.49 -1.75
CA ALA A 16 -9.42 -14.53 -1.33
C ALA A 16 -10.09 -13.14 -1.34
N ALA A 17 -9.38 -12.12 -0.85
CA ALA A 17 -9.89 -10.75 -0.80
C ALA A 17 -10.05 -10.17 -2.22
N HIS A 18 -9.09 -10.44 -3.11
CA HIS A 18 -9.19 -10.10 -4.53
C HIS A 18 -10.40 -10.75 -5.22
N LYS A 19 -10.63 -12.06 -5.00
CA LYS A 19 -11.77 -12.78 -5.55
C LYS A 19 -13.10 -12.23 -5.05
N ALA A 20 -13.18 -11.90 -3.76
CA ALA A 20 -14.38 -11.29 -3.16
C ALA A 20 -14.68 -9.94 -3.83
N LEU A 21 -13.69 -9.04 -3.92
CA LEU A 21 -13.87 -7.74 -4.54
C LEU A 21 -14.28 -7.85 -6.02
N ILE A 22 -13.66 -8.74 -6.80
CA ILE A 22 -14.07 -8.96 -8.20
C ILE A 22 -15.53 -9.41 -8.30
N ARG A 23 -15.99 -10.28 -7.38
CA ARG A 23 -17.37 -10.76 -7.35
C ARG A 23 -18.36 -9.64 -7.05
N GLU A 24 -17.99 -8.72 -6.16
CA GLU A 24 -18.78 -7.54 -5.83
C GLU A 24 -18.84 -6.59 -7.03
N LEU A 25 -17.68 -6.25 -7.61
CA LEU A 25 -17.59 -5.31 -8.75
C LEU A 25 -18.38 -5.75 -9.97
N LYS A 26 -18.54 -7.07 -10.22
CA LYS A 26 -19.38 -7.59 -11.31
C LYS A 26 -20.86 -7.24 -11.18
N GLN A 27 -21.32 -6.92 -9.97
CA GLN A 27 -22.71 -6.60 -9.67
C GLN A 27 -22.95 -5.09 -9.63
N VAL A 28 -21.89 -4.27 -9.70
CA VAL A 28 -21.96 -2.82 -9.61
C VAL A 28 -22.31 -2.24 -11.00
N PRO A 29 -23.27 -1.30 -11.07
CA PRO A 29 -23.52 -0.52 -12.29
C PRO A 29 -22.26 0.16 -12.81
N LYS A 30 -22.07 0.22 -14.13
CA LYS A 30 -20.82 0.72 -14.75
C LYS A 30 -20.47 2.15 -14.34
N ASP A 31 -21.48 3.00 -14.14
CA ASP A 31 -21.36 4.38 -13.68
C ASP A 31 -20.82 4.50 -12.24
N LYS A 32 -21.05 3.48 -11.40
CA LYS A 32 -20.58 3.42 -10.01
C LYS A 32 -19.31 2.59 -9.82
N LEU A 33 -18.81 1.98 -10.89
CA LEU A 33 -17.67 1.09 -10.85
C LEU A 33 -16.38 1.76 -10.34
N PRO A 34 -16.03 3.01 -10.73
CA PRO A 34 -14.84 3.69 -10.21
C PRO A 34 -14.88 3.91 -8.70
N GLU A 35 -16.04 4.33 -8.17
CA GLU A 35 -16.23 4.56 -6.74
C GLU A 35 -16.14 3.25 -5.95
N ALA A 36 -16.85 2.21 -6.40
CA ALA A 36 -16.82 0.89 -5.75
C ALA A 36 -15.42 0.26 -5.80
N LEU A 37 -14.71 0.41 -6.93
CA LEU A 37 -13.34 -0.05 -7.06
C LEU A 37 -12.40 0.74 -6.14
N GLY A 38 -12.52 2.07 -6.07
CA GLY A 38 -11.73 2.90 -5.16
C GLY A 38 -11.92 2.52 -3.69
N ALA A 39 -13.17 2.32 -3.26
CA ALA A 39 -13.48 1.86 -1.90
C ALA A 39 -12.96 0.43 -1.62
N GLY A 40 -13.10 -0.48 -2.57
CA GLY A 40 -12.56 -1.83 -2.46
C GLY A 40 -11.04 -1.87 -2.37
N LEU A 41 -10.37 -1.05 -3.18
CA LEU A 41 -8.91 -0.89 -3.16
C LEU A 41 -8.43 -0.27 -1.84
N HIS A 42 -9.15 0.71 -1.28
CA HIS A 42 -8.85 1.24 0.05
C HIS A 42 -8.83 0.14 1.10
N ASN A 43 -9.88 -0.70 1.12
CA ASN A 43 -9.99 -1.79 2.09
C ASN A 43 -8.87 -2.82 1.92
N LEU A 44 -8.50 -3.18 0.68
CA LEU A 44 -7.37 -4.07 0.41
C LEU A 44 -6.04 -3.46 0.90
N CYS A 45 -5.80 -2.18 0.59
CA CYS A 45 -4.61 -1.47 1.04
C CYS A 45 -4.53 -1.42 2.57
N LEU A 46 -5.64 -1.12 3.25
CA LEU A 46 -5.70 -1.10 4.70
C LEU A 46 -5.47 -2.49 5.30
N GLN A 47 -6.08 -3.53 4.73
CA GLN A 47 -5.91 -4.91 5.19
C GLN A 47 -4.45 -5.36 5.08
N TYR A 48 -3.80 -5.15 3.93
CA TYR A 48 -2.40 -5.54 3.73
C TYR A 48 -1.45 -4.79 4.66
N ALA A 49 -1.64 -3.47 4.80
CA ALA A 49 -0.85 -2.67 5.73
C ALA A 49 -1.05 -3.13 7.18
N ALA A 50 -2.30 -3.33 7.61
CA ALA A 50 -2.62 -3.75 8.97
C ALA A 50 -2.08 -5.14 9.31
N GLU A 51 -2.12 -6.09 8.35
CA GLU A 51 -1.54 -7.41 8.54
C GLU A 51 -0.03 -7.33 8.73
N PHE A 52 0.68 -6.61 7.86
CA PHE A 52 2.13 -6.44 7.95
C PHE A 52 2.55 -5.74 9.25
N VAL A 53 1.92 -4.61 9.58
CA VAL A 53 2.21 -3.87 10.83
C VAL A 53 1.97 -4.74 12.06
N ARG A 54 0.87 -5.49 12.09
CA ARG A 54 0.58 -6.41 13.20
C ARG A 54 1.62 -7.52 13.29
N GLU A 55 2.07 -8.08 12.17
CA GLU A 55 3.11 -9.11 12.18
C GLU A 55 4.44 -8.57 12.72
N GLU A 56 4.89 -7.45 12.17
CA GLU A 56 6.17 -6.85 12.52
C GLU A 56 6.21 -6.40 13.99
N LEU A 57 5.18 -5.72 14.49
CA LEU A 57 5.15 -5.28 15.89
C LEU A 57 5.12 -6.44 16.90
N ASN A 58 4.68 -7.63 16.50
CA ASN A 58 4.64 -8.81 17.36
C ASN A 58 5.91 -9.66 17.32
N LYS A 59 6.80 -9.45 16.34
CA LYS A 59 8.08 -10.15 16.25
C LYS A 59 9.08 -9.52 17.23
N PRO A 60 9.73 -10.30 18.13
CA PRO A 60 10.71 -9.77 19.07
C PRO A 60 11.87 -9.03 18.38
N ASP A 61 12.35 -9.58 17.27
CA ASP A 61 13.53 -9.09 16.55
C ASP A 61 13.18 -8.20 15.34
N SER A 62 11.93 -7.73 15.25
CA SER A 62 11.55 -6.83 14.14
C SER A 62 12.23 -5.49 14.32
N PRO A 63 12.79 -4.90 13.23
CA PRO A 63 13.29 -3.53 13.30
C PRO A 63 12.20 -2.55 13.75
N PHE A 64 10.92 -2.85 13.45
CA PHE A 64 9.77 -1.98 13.74
C PHE A 64 9.23 -2.08 15.16
N LYS A 65 9.81 -2.91 16.03
CA LYS A 65 9.25 -3.23 17.35
C LYS A 65 8.90 -2.00 18.20
N ASN A 66 9.71 -0.95 18.09
CA ASN A 66 9.56 0.30 18.86
C ASN A 66 8.94 1.44 18.04
N SER A 67 8.48 1.18 16.81
CA SER A 67 7.81 2.19 15.99
C SER A 67 6.42 2.53 16.53
N HIS A 68 5.97 3.77 16.30
CA HIS A 68 4.61 4.16 16.66
C HIS A 68 3.61 3.49 15.70
N LYS A 69 2.73 2.63 16.24
CA LYS A 69 1.79 1.81 15.44
C LYS A 69 0.98 2.61 14.43
N SER A 70 0.50 3.81 14.80
CA SER A 70 -0.30 4.63 13.86
C SER A 70 0.53 5.15 12.69
N ASN A 71 1.77 5.60 12.93
CA ASN A 71 2.65 6.13 11.89
C ASN A 71 3.04 5.00 10.95
N PHE A 72 3.35 3.83 11.51
CA PHE A 72 3.66 2.65 10.72
C PHE A 72 2.47 2.25 9.85
N LEU A 73 1.26 2.19 10.40
CA LEU A 73 0.06 1.88 9.62
C LEU A 73 -0.22 2.91 8.52
N GLN A 74 -0.18 4.20 8.85
CA GLN A 74 -0.41 5.28 7.88
C GLN A 74 0.56 5.18 6.71
N GLU A 75 1.85 5.10 7.00
CA GLU A 75 2.88 5.06 5.95
C GLU A 75 2.73 3.81 5.06
N MET A 76 2.44 2.64 5.64
CA MET A 76 2.24 1.43 4.83
C MET A 76 0.97 1.48 3.98
N VAL A 77 -0.08 2.20 4.41
CA VAL A 77 -1.25 2.47 3.57
C VAL A 77 -0.88 3.39 2.40
N ILE A 78 -0.10 4.44 2.64
CA ILE A 78 0.39 5.35 1.58
C ILE A 78 1.24 4.58 0.56
N VAL A 79 2.13 3.69 1.01
CA VAL A 79 2.89 2.80 0.13
C VAL A 79 1.96 1.93 -0.73
N ASN A 80 0.92 1.34 -0.15
CA ASN A 80 -0.04 0.53 -0.91
C ASN A 80 -0.84 1.35 -1.94
N TYR A 81 -1.15 2.61 -1.62
CA TYR A 81 -1.82 3.51 -2.56
C TYR A 81 -0.90 3.86 -3.74
N TRP A 82 0.37 4.16 -3.47
CA TRP A 82 1.36 4.36 -4.51
C TRP A 82 1.50 3.12 -5.41
N ILE A 83 1.53 1.91 -4.83
CA ILE A 83 1.52 0.66 -5.60
C ILE A 83 0.26 0.56 -6.47
N THR A 84 -0.90 0.94 -5.93
CA THR A 84 -2.17 0.94 -6.66
C THR A 84 -2.14 1.91 -7.83
N ASP A 85 -1.62 3.12 -7.64
CA ASP A 85 -1.46 4.11 -8.72
C ASP A 85 -0.56 3.57 -9.84
N LYS A 86 0.61 3.04 -9.43
CA LYS A 86 1.62 2.47 -10.32
C LYS A 86 1.10 1.27 -11.12
N VAL A 87 0.39 0.34 -10.48
CA VAL A 87 0.03 -0.94 -11.10
C VAL A 87 -1.32 -0.86 -11.81
N LEU A 88 -2.33 -0.29 -11.17
CA LEU A 88 -3.73 -0.42 -11.59
C LEU A 88 -4.29 0.85 -12.21
N ALA A 89 -4.01 1.98 -11.59
CA ALA A 89 -4.71 3.21 -11.95
C ALA A 89 -4.17 3.77 -13.26
N ASP A 90 -2.89 3.56 -13.61
CA ASP A 90 -2.26 4.24 -14.75
C ASP A 90 -2.59 5.75 -14.73
N LYS A 91 -2.56 6.33 -13.51
CA LYS A 91 -2.96 7.72 -13.22
C LYS A 91 -4.45 8.04 -13.39
N LYS A 92 -5.36 7.07 -13.27
CA LYS A 92 -6.81 7.30 -13.24
C LYS A 92 -7.22 8.11 -12.02
N LYS A 93 -7.30 9.43 -12.25
CA LYS A 93 -7.60 10.45 -11.25
C LYS A 93 -8.76 10.09 -10.33
N THR A 94 -9.89 9.65 -10.88
CA THR A 94 -11.11 9.36 -10.10
C THR A 94 -10.91 8.24 -9.08
N ILE A 95 -10.19 7.17 -9.42
CA ILE A 95 -9.94 6.06 -8.48
C ILE A 95 -9.01 6.52 -7.35
N MET A 96 -7.97 7.29 -7.70
CA MET A 96 -7.04 7.84 -6.72
C MET A 96 -7.71 8.87 -5.80
N GLU A 97 -8.58 9.73 -6.34
CA GLU A 97 -9.41 10.67 -5.56
C GLU A 97 -10.25 9.91 -4.51
N HIS A 98 -10.89 8.80 -4.90
CA HIS A 98 -11.64 7.96 -3.95
C HIS A 98 -10.73 7.31 -2.89
N LEU A 99 -9.53 6.85 -3.26
CA LEU A 99 -8.57 6.30 -2.30
C LEU A 99 -8.13 7.36 -1.28
N HIS A 100 -7.73 8.54 -1.75
CA HIS A 100 -7.29 9.65 -0.91
C HIS A 100 -8.40 10.10 0.03
N ASN A 101 -9.62 10.29 -0.48
CA ASN A 101 -10.78 10.65 0.34
C ASN A 101 -11.04 9.64 1.47
N ASN A 102 -10.96 8.34 1.17
CA ASN A 102 -11.10 7.30 2.19
C ASN A 102 -9.94 7.31 3.20
N TYR A 103 -8.71 7.62 2.79
CA TYR A 103 -7.57 7.75 3.69
C TYR A 103 -7.79 8.85 4.74
N PHE A 104 -8.11 10.07 4.31
CA PHE A 104 -8.31 11.20 5.23
C PHE A 104 -9.52 10.96 6.15
N LYS A 105 -10.59 10.34 5.64
CA LYS A 105 -11.75 9.95 6.44
C LYS A 105 -11.40 8.90 7.50
N TYR A 106 -10.66 7.86 7.12
CA TYR A 106 -10.30 6.75 8.01
C TYR A 106 -9.37 7.20 9.15
N PHE A 107 -8.37 8.04 8.83
CA PHE A 107 -7.42 8.54 9.83
C PHE A 107 -7.90 9.81 10.56
N HIS A 108 -9.13 10.26 10.32
CA HIS A 108 -9.73 11.46 10.93
C HIS A 108 -8.86 12.72 10.81
N ILE A 109 -8.14 12.85 9.69
CA ILE A 109 -7.23 13.97 9.44
C ILE A 109 -8.06 15.17 8.96
N LYS A 110 -8.03 16.26 9.75
CA LYS A 110 -8.74 17.50 9.46
C LYS A 110 -7.88 18.39 8.57
N ASP A 111 -7.89 18.15 7.26
CA ASP A 111 -7.20 19.00 6.28
C ASP A 111 -8.15 19.86 5.45
N ILE A 112 -7.63 21.02 5.03
CA ILE A 112 -8.24 21.89 4.01
C ILE A 112 -8.29 21.07 2.72
N GLU A 113 -9.48 20.96 2.13
CA GLU A 113 -9.79 20.07 1.01
C GLU A 113 -8.83 20.21 -0.19
N THR A 114 -8.20 21.37 -0.35
CA THR A 114 -7.23 21.70 -1.40
C THR A 114 -5.82 21.13 -1.21
N GLU A 115 -5.42 20.72 0.00
CA GLU A 115 -4.04 20.26 0.28
C GLU A 115 -3.89 18.74 0.40
N LYS A 116 -5.02 18.03 0.53
CA LYS A 116 -5.08 16.57 0.73
C LYS A 116 -4.35 15.77 -0.34
N ASP A 117 -4.59 16.11 -1.60
CA ASP A 117 -3.96 15.42 -2.72
C ASP A 117 -2.48 15.76 -2.85
N CYS A 118 -2.08 17.00 -2.55
CA CYS A 118 -0.69 17.42 -2.60
C CYS A 118 0.17 16.61 -1.61
N LEU A 119 -0.31 16.41 -0.38
CA LEU A 119 0.44 15.69 0.65
C LEU A 119 0.75 14.24 0.24
N LEU A 120 -0.22 13.51 -0.31
CA LEU A 120 -0.01 12.13 -0.75
C LEU A 120 0.80 12.08 -2.05
N ASN A 121 0.57 12.99 -2.99
CA ASN A 121 1.31 13.02 -4.25
C ASN A 121 2.79 13.37 -4.04
N ASP A 122 3.12 14.23 -3.07
CA ASP A 122 4.51 14.53 -2.70
C ASP A 122 5.21 13.28 -2.16
N ARG A 123 4.51 12.44 -1.39
CA ARG A 123 5.03 11.12 -0.96
C ARG A 123 5.28 10.22 -2.15
N TYR A 124 4.34 10.15 -3.09
CA TYR A 124 4.46 9.31 -4.29
C TYR A 124 5.64 9.73 -5.16
N ALA A 125 5.87 11.05 -5.33
CA ALA A 125 7.00 11.57 -6.09
C ALA A 125 8.33 11.07 -5.51
N VAL A 126 8.48 11.09 -4.18
CA VAL A 126 9.65 10.53 -3.51
C VAL A 126 9.79 9.04 -3.76
N TYR A 127 8.69 8.27 -3.68
CA TYR A 127 8.77 6.83 -3.91
C TYR A 127 9.10 6.47 -5.35
N HIS A 128 8.53 7.17 -6.33
CA HIS A 128 8.87 6.98 -7.74
C HIS A 128 10.34 7.27 -8.02
N LEU A 129 10.87 8.35 -7.47
CA LEU A 129 12.28 8.71 -7.64
C LEU A 129 13.23 7.65 -7.08
N ASN A 130 12.82 6.96 -6.01
CA ASN A 130 13.69 6.04 -5.27
C ASN A 130 13.39 4.55 -5.51
N TRP A 131 12.38 4.23 -6.34
CA TRP A 131 12.10 2.89 -6.80
C TRP A 131 12.54 2.75 -8.25
N ASP A 132 13.82 2.43 -8.44
CA ASP A 132 14.42 2.28 -9.77
C ASP A 132 14.35 0.81 -10.23
N GLU A 133 13.47 0.53 -11.18
CA GLU A 133 13.30 -0.82 -11.75
C GLU A 133 14.37 -1.19 -12.76
N ASP A 134 15.03 -0.19 -13.37
CA ASP A 134 16.02 -0.42 -14.43
C ASP A 134 17.31 -0.99 -13.85
N ILE A 135 17.70 -0.51 -12.65
CA ILE A 135 18.91 -0.98 -11.95
C ILE A 135 18.60 -1.89 -10.76
N GLY A 136 17.32 -2.01 -10.37
CA GLY A 136 16.88 -2.82 -9.24
C GLY A 136 17.32 -2.30 -7.87
N ASP A 137 17.73 -1.03 -7.78
CA ASP A 137 18.04 -0.38 -6.51
C ASP A 137 16.77 0.25 -5.93
N HIS A 138 16.38 -0.25 -4.77
CA HIS A 138 15.22 0.23 -4.01
C HIS A 138 15.61 0.67 -2.59
N LYS A 139 16.92 0.73 -2.28
CA LYS A 139 17.40 1.07 -0.93
C LYS A 139 16.91 2.45 -0.51
N GLY A 140 16.99 3.43 -1.42
CA GLY A 140 16.50 4.79 -1.19
C GLY A 140 15.02 4.82 -0.83
N PHE A 141 14.20 4.00 -1.50
CA PHE A 141 12.76 3.91 -1.23
C PHE A 141 12.52 3.37 0.18
N GLY A 142 13.13 2.23 0.53
CA GLY A 142 12.93 1.63 1.84
C GLY A 142 13.44 2.52 2.98
N LEU A 143 14.53 3.27 2.77
CA LEU A 143 15.03 4.24 3.76
C LEU A 143 14.08 5.42 3.95
N LYS A 144 13.48 5.94 2.87
CA LYS A 144 12.51 7.04 2.96
C LYS A 144 11.23 6.64 3.67
N VAL A 145 10.72 5.45 3.37
CA VAL A 145 9.56 4.89 4.09
C VAL A 145 9.90 4.64 5.56
N ALA A 146 11.09 4.10 5.86
CA ALA A 146 11.52 3.93 7.24
C ALA A 146 11.58 5.27 7.99
N GLU A 147 12.22 6.29 7.42
CA GLU A 147 12.28 7.64 8.00
C GLU A 147 10.88 8.18 8.33
N ASN A 148 9.89 7.95 7.46
CA ASN A 148 8.52 8.37 7.69
C ASN A 148 7.80 7.56 8.79
N ILE A 149 8.10 6.27 8.94
CA ILE A 149 7.56 5.42 10.01
C ILE A 149 8.07 5.87 11.38
N TYR A 150 9.38 6.14 11.51
CA TYR A 150 10.00 6.51 12.80
C TYR A 150 9.92 8.00 13.09
N GLY A 151 9.73 8.83 12.06
CA GLY A 151 9.81 10.28 12.16
C GLY A 151 11.18 10.81 11.76
N LYS A 152 11.20 11.95 11.08
CA LYS A 152 12.41 12.60 10.57
C LYS A 152 13.38 12.93 11.71
N GLY A 153 14.64 12.51 11.57
CA GLY A 153 15.70 12.79 12.54
C GLY A 153 15.72 11.87 13.75
N ASN A 154 14.81 10.89 13.85
CA ASN A 154 14.85 9.89 14.91
C ASN A 154 15.82 8.76 14.53
N GLU A 155 16.53 8.21 15.52
CA GLU A 155 17.32 7.00 15.31
C GLU A 155 16.41 5.83 14.97
N HIS A 156 16.76 5.11 13.90
CA HIS A 156 16.03 3.93 13.48
C HIS A 156 16.95 2.90 12.82
N PRO A 157 16.60 1.60 12.84
CA PRO A 157 17.35 0.55 12.16
C PRO A 157 17.16 0.63 10.64
N GLY A 158 17.64 1.70 10.01
CA GLY A 158 17.28 2.10 8.64
C GLY A 158 17.52 1.04 7.58
N GLU A 159 18.66 0.37 7.60
CA GLU A 159 18.97 -0.64 6.56
C GLU A 159 18.10 -1.89 6.68
N ILE A 160 17.92 -2.41 7.89
CA ILE A 160 17.12 -3.62 8.13
C ILE A 160 15.62 -3.30 7.92
N ALA A 161 15.14 -2.16 8.40
CA ALA A 161 13.79 -1.69 8.13
C ALA A 161 13.54 -1.53 6.63
N SER A 162 14.49 -0.90 5.92
CA SER A 162 14.44 -0.71 4.46
C SER A 162 14.30 -2.04 3.73
N PHE A 163 15.10 -3.05 4.08
CA PHE A 163 14.97 -4.39 3.50
C PHE A 163 13.55 -4.96 3.63
N TRP A 164 12.97 -4.92 4.83
CA TRP A 164 11.63 -5.47 5.07
C TRP A 164 10.52 -4.68 4.35
N ILE A 165 10.67 -3.36 4.27
CA ILE A 165 9.78 -2.50 3.48
C ILE A 165 9.84 -2.87 2.00
N ILE A 166 11.04 -2.97 1.43
CA ILE A 166 11.23 -3.34 0.02
C ILE A 166 10.63 -4.72 -0.26
N PHE A 167 10.88 -5.70 0.62
CA PHE A 167 10.33 -7.04 0.50
C PHE A 167 8.80 -7.05 0.53
N TYR A 168 8.20 -6.31 1.46
CA TYR A 168 6.76 -6.12 1.54
C TYR A 168 6.21 -5.47 0.26
N THR A 169 6.85 -4.40 -0.20
CA THR A 169 6.43 -3.64 -1.38
C THR A 169 6.48 -4.49 -2.64
N ALA A 170 7.58 -5.19 -2.90
CA ALA A 170 7.70 -6.09 -4.05
C ALA A 170 6.63 -7.20 -4.03
N SER A 171 6.40 -7.80 -2.85
CA SER A 171 5.36 -8.82 -2.68
C SER A 171 3.96 -8.26 -2.93
N THR A 172 3.73 -7.00 -2.56
CA THR A 172 2.43 -6.32 -2.70
C THR A 172 2.20 -5.85 -4.14
N ILE A 173 3.23 -5.38 -4.85
CA ILE A 173 3.19 -5.09 -6.29
C ILE A 173 2.69 -6.32 -7.04
N LYS A 174 3.33 -7.48 -6.81
CA LYS A 174 2.93 -8.73 -7.46
C LYS A 174 1.46 -9.08 -7.23
N LYS A 175 0.97 -8.93 -5.99
CA LYS A 175 -0.45 -9.14 -5.67
C LYS A 175 -1.37 -8.23 -6.49
N PHE A 176 -1.04 -6.94 -6.60
CA PHE A 176 -1.83 -6.00 -7.37
C PHE A 176 -1.73 -6.24 -8.89
N GLU A 177 -0.61 -6.76 -9.39
CA GLU A 177 -0.48 -7.19 -10.79
C GLU A 177 -1.35 -8.40 -11.11
N ASP A 178 -1.38 -9.39 -10.21
CA ASP A 178 -2.28 -10.55 -10.30
C ASP A 178 -3.75 -10.08 -10.26
N PHE A 179 -4.07 -9.15 -9.37
CA PHE A 179 -5.41 -8.54 -9.30
C PHE A 179 -5.79 -7.80 -10.58
N ARG A 180 -4.88 -7.00 -11.13
CA ARG A 180 -5.07 -6.31 -12.43
C ARG A 180 -5.41 -7.30 -13.54
N SER A 181 -4.67 -8.39 -13.59
CA SER A 181 -4.87 -9.45 -14.58
C SER A 181 -6.24 -10.11 -14.40
N ALA A 182 -6.64 -10.38 -13.16
CA ALA A 182 -7.95 -10.92 -12.84
C ALA A 182 -9.11 -9.95 -13.18
N LEU A 183 -8.95 -8.64 -12.97
CA LEU A 183 -9.92 -7.62 -13.40
C LEU A 183 -10.10 -7.63 -14.93
N LYS A 184 -9.00 -7.71 -15.68
CA LYS A 184 -9.03 -7.82 -17.15
C LYS A 184 -9.75 -9.09 -17.60
N SER A 185 -9.43 -10.25 -17.01
CA SER A 185 -10.11 -11.52 -17.30
C SER A 185 -11.60 -11.49 -16.96
N ALA A 186 -11.99 -10.76 -15.90
CA ALA A 186 -13.37 -10.54 -15.51
C ALA A 186 -14.12 -9.53 -16.41
N LYS A 187 -13.45 -8.93 -17.41
CA LYS A 187 -13.99 -7.87 -18.28
C LYS A 187 -14.46 -6.62 -17.53
N ILE A 188 -13.87 -6.38 -16.36
CA ILE A 188 -14.08 -5.14 -15.58
C ILE A 188 -13.17 -4.09 -16.22
N LYS A 189 -13.76 -3.20 -17.03
CA LYS A 189 -13.06 -2.07 -17.63
C LYS A 189 -12.98 -0.95 -16.61
N ILE A 190 -11.82 -0.88 -15.98
CA ILE A 190 -11.35 0.30 -15.24
C ILE A 190 -11.16 1.43 -16.25
#